data_AF-A0A975BP70-F1
#
_entry.id   AF-A0A975BP70-F1
#
_cell.length_a   1.000
_cell.length_b   1.000
_cell.length_c   1.000
_cell.angle_alpha   90.00
_cell.angle_beta   90.00
_cell.angle_gamma   90.00
#
_symmetry.space_group_name_H-M   'P 1'
#
loop_
_entity.id
_entity.type
_entity.pdbx_description
1 polymer ?
#
loop_
_entity_poly.entity_id
_entity_poly.type
_entity_poly.pdbx_seq_one_letter_code
_entity_poly.pdbx_strand_id
1 'polypeptide(L)'
;MPVISSEYWENFIAVLLGFSVLSLIIERALYQIFDSKVWGFVEKRLDKQVGEDFLDIKPWIASLLSIAIVFKLDLDIIAMIFNMREPSFISMVVTGLFIAGGSTGIFKFFKRARKLKQAIYEQKVRDNTFVSDD
;
A
#
# COMPACT_ATOMS: atom_id res chain seq x y z
N MET A 1 12.65 -29.61 4.17
CA MET A 1 11.94 -28.72 3.22
C MET A 1 10.45 -28.91 3.47
N PRO A 2 9.66 -27.83 3.59
CA PRO A 2 8.22 -27.95 3.79
C PRO A 2 7.61 -28.73 2.62
N VAL A 3 6.81 -29.75 2.93
CA VAL A 3 6.05 -30.50 1.92
C VAL A 3 4.94 -29.58 1.45
N ILE A 4 4.95 -29.20 0.17
CA ILE A 4 3.92 -28.34 -0.41
C ILE A 4 2.64 -29.18 -0.54
N SER A 5 1.79 -29.14 0.49
CA SER A 5 0.47 -29.75 0.52
C SER A 5 -0.62 -28.77 0.07
N SER A 6 -1.84 -29.26 -0.18
CA SER A 6 -3.00 -28.39 -0.43
C SER A 6 -3.28 -27.44 0.75
N GLU A 7 -3.13 -27.94 1.98
CA GLU A 7 -3.28 -27.16 3.21
C GLU A 7 -2.29 -25.98 3.30
N TYR A 8 -1.06 -26.16 2.79
CA TYR A 8 -0.09 -25.06 2.72
C TYR A 8 -0.59 -23.92 1.82
N TRP A 9 -1.15 -24.25 0.65
CA TRP A 9 -1.72 -23.26 -0.27
C TRP A 9 -2.96 -22.58 0.31
N GLU A 10 -3.83 -23.33 0.97
CA GLU A 10 -5.01 -22.78 1.65
C GLU A 10 -4.60 -21.79 2.75
N ASN A 11 -3.64 -22.18 3.61
CA ASN A 11 -3.13 -21.29 4.66
C ASN A 11 -2.44 -20.05 4.07
N PHE A 12 -1.60 -20.23 3.06
CA PHE A 12 -0.91 -19.13 2.38
C PHE A 12 -1.90 -18.11 1.81
N ILE A 13 -2.94 -18.58 1.12
CA ILE A 13 -3.99 -17.71 0.56
C ILE A 13 -4.77 -17.03 1.68
N ALA A 14 -5.16 -17.75 2.73
CA ALA A 14 -5.90 -17.19 3.86
C ALA A 14 -5.11 -16.07 4.56
N VAL A 15 -3.82 -16.29 4.83
CA VAL A 15 -2.92 -15.28 5.41
C VAL A 15 -2.83 -14.08 4.48
N LEU A 16 -2.55 -14.28 3.18
CA LEU A 16 -2.48 -13.17 2.24
C LEU A 16 -3.78 -12.36 2.16
N LEU A 17 -4.95 -13.01 2.16
CA LEU A 17 -6.24 -12.33 2.17
C LEU A 17 -6.44 -11.52 3.46
N GLY A 18 -6.13 -12.10 4.62
CA GLY A 18 -6.22 -11.40 5.91
C GLY A 18 -5.36 -10.14 5.94
N PHE A 19 -4.12 -10.23 5.49
CA PHE A 19 -3.22 -9.08 5.41
C PHE A 19 -3.60 -8.09 4.30
N SER A 20 -4.22 -8.54 3.20
CA SER A 20 -4.76 -7.64 2.18
C SER A 20 -5.89 -6.79 2.72
N VAL A 21 -6.82 -7.39 3.48
CA VAL A 21 -7.91 -6.66 4.15
C VAL A 21 -7.35 -5.70 5.19
N LEU A 22 -6.37 -6.13 5.99
CA LEU A 22 -5.72 -5.28 6.98
C LEU A 22 -5.04 -4.06 6.32
N SER A 23 -4.34 -4.28 5.20
CA SER A 23 -3.71 -3.21 4.42
C SER A 23 -4.73 -2.17 3.95
N LEU A 24 -5.90 -2.60 3.45
CA LEU A 24 -6.98 -1.70 3.04
C LEU A 24 -7.56 -0.89 4.21
N ILE A 25 -7.72 -1.51 5.39
CA ILE A 25 -8.22 -0.81 6.59
C ILE A 25 -7.22 0.26 7.02
N ILE A 26 -5.93 -0.09 7.08
CA ILE A 26 -4.85 0.85 7.45
C ILE A 26 -4.77 1.99 6.43
N GLU A 27 -4.86 1.68 5.14
CA GLU A 27 -4.87 2.69 4.07
C GLU A 27 -6.03 3.67 4.24
N ARG A 28 -7.25 3.17 4.49
CA ARG A 28 -8.43 4.02 4.70
C ARG A 28 -8.32 4.90 5.94
N ALA A 29 -7.80 4.35 7.04
CA ALA A 29 -7.57 5.11 8.27
C ALA A 29 -6.51 6.20 8.08
N LEU A 30 -5.38 5.87 7.44
CA LEU A 30 -4.32 6.82 7.12
C LEU A 30 -4.79 7.92 6.17
N TYR A 31 -5.59 7.58 5.16
CA TYR A 31 -6.14 8.56 4.24
C TYR A 31 -6.99 9.61 4.97
N GLN A 32 -7.86 9.19 5.89
CA GLN A 32 -8.65 10.11 6.71
C GLN A 32 -7.77 11.02 7.58
N ILE A 33 -6.67 10.49 8.13
CA ILE A 33 -5.71 11.28 8.91
C ILE A 33 -5.00 12.30 8.02
N PHE A 34 -4.51 11.87 6.86
CA PHE A 34 -3.78 12.73 5.92
C PHE A 34 -4.66 13.79 5.25
N ASP A 35 -5.96 13.54 5.09
CA ASP A 35 -6.92 14.51 4.54
C ASP A 35 -7.41 15.51 5.60
N SER A 36 -7.09 15.28 6.87
CA SER A 36 -7.52 16.18 7.96
C SER A 36 -6.83 17.55 7.90
N LYS A 37 -7.55 18.61 8.30
CA LYS A 37 -6.99 19.97 8.44
C LYS A 37 -5.78 20.03 9.39
N VAL A 38 -5.72 19.10 10.35
CA VAL A 38 -4.60 18.97 11.30
C VAL A 38 -3.34 18.52 10.57
N TRP A 39 -3.45 17.54 9.67
CA TRP A 39 -2.32 17.08 8.88
C TRP A 39 -1.79 18.18 7.96
N GLY A 40 -2.68 18.95 7.30
CA GLY A 40 -2.26 20.07 6.45
C GLY A 40 -1.48 21.17 7.20
N PHE A 41 -1.67 21.31 8.52
CA PHE A 41 -0.87 22.22 9.35
C PHE A 41 0.50 21.63 9.71
N VAL A 42 0.56 20.31 9.93
CA VAL A 42 1.79 19.56 10.19
C VAL A 42 2.66 19.51 8.94
N GLU A 43 2.08 19.18 7.78
CA GLU A 43 2.73 19.15 6.47
C GLU A 43 3.38 20.50 6.16
N LYS A 44 2.63 21.61 6.25
CA LYS A 44 3.18 22.96 6.07
C LYS A 44 4.33 23.32 7.01
N ARG A 45 4.36 22.78 8.23
CA ARG A 45 5.46 23.01 9.18
C ARG A 45 6.68 22.16 8.85
N LEU A 46 6.47 20.93 8.38
CA LEU A 46 7.52 20.02 7.94
C LEU A 46 8.18 20.51 6.65
N ASP A 47 7.39 20.91 5.65
CA ASP A 47 7.90 21.42 4.36
C ASP A 47 8.79 22.65 4.56
N LYS A 48 8.44 23.51 5.53
CA LYS A 48 9.22 24.70 5.88
C LYS A 48 10.59 24.38 6.52
N GLN A 49 10.75 23.19 7.12
CA GLN A 49 12.00 22.80 7.78
C GLN A 49 12.91 21.95 6.89
N VAL A 50 12.35 21.14 5.99
CA VAL A 50 13.10 20.10 5.25
C VAL A 50 13.31 20.47 3.77
N GLY A 51 12.62 21.52 3.29
CA GLY A 51 12.67 21.96 1.89
C GLY A 51 11.62 21.24 1.03
N GLU A 52 10.96 21.98 0.14
CA GLU A 52 9.73 21.58 -0.59
C GLU A 52 9.85 20.31 -1.45
N ASP A 53 11.06 19.79 -1.70
CA ASP A 53 11.29 18.78 -2.75
C ASP A 53 11.72 17.39 -2.27
N PHE A 54 12.10 17.19 -1.00
CA PHE A 54 12.94 16.02 -0.69
C PHE A 54 12.26 14.78 -0.10
N LEU A 55 11.12 14.89 0.58
CA LEU A 55 10.52 13.70 1.22
C LEU A 55 9.00 13.73 1.21
N ASP A 56 8.42 12.93 0.31
CA ASP A 56 7.05 12.43 0.46
C ASP A 56 7.02 11.61 1.76
N ILE A 57 6.65 12.23 2.88
CA ILE A 57 6.74 11.63 4.23
C ILE A 57 5.59 10.67 4.52
N LYS A 58 4.50 10.77 3.75
CA LYS A 58 3.29 9.95 3.91
C LYS A 58 3.58 8.44 3.81
N PRO A 59 4.34 7.94 2.83
CA PRO A 59 4.73 6.52 2.76
C PRO A 59 5.58 6.08 3.96
N TRP A 60 6.44 6.95 4.49
CA TRP A 60 7.27 6.64 5.66
C TRP A 60 6.42 6.50 6.93
N ILE A 61 5.47 7.41 7.13
CA ILE A 61 4.54 7.35 8.24
C ILE A 61 3.64 6.12 8.14
N ALA A 62 3.14 5.82 6.93
CA ALA A 62 2.37 4.61 6.68
C ALA A 62 3.18 3.34 7.02
N SER A 63 4.46 3.31 6.65
CA SER A 63 5.38 2.21 6.95
C SER A 63 5.61 2.07 8.45
N LEU A 64 5.92 3.16 9.14
CA LEU A 64 6.20 3.17 10.57
C LEU A 64 4.96 2.77 11.38
N LEU A 65 3.78 3.27 11.00
CA LEU A 65 2.52 2.89 11.63
C LEU A 65 2.18 1.41 11.38
N SER A 66 2.36 0.91 10.16
CA SER A 66 2.10 -0.49 9.83
C SER A 66 3.02 -1.43 10.62
N ILE A 67 4.31 -1.08 10.74
CA ILE A 67 5.27 -1.80 11.58
C ILE A 67 4.80 -1.77 13.05
N ALA A 68 4.42 -0.60 13.59
CA ALA A 68 3.97 -0.49 14.98
C ALA A 68 2.71 -1.33 15.28
N ILE A 69 1.74 -1.38 14.34
CA ILE A 69 0.54 -2.22 14.46
C ILE A 69 0.91 -3.69 14.46
N VAL A 70 1.79 -4.10 13.54
CA VAL A 70 2.30 -5.47 13.45
C VAL A 70 2.99 -5.90 14.75
N PHE A 71 3.87 -5.06 15.30
CA PHE A 71 4.53 -5.33 16.59
C PHE A 71 3.56 -5.41 17.76
N LYS A 72 2.57 -4.51 17.82
CA LYS A 72 1.62 -4.47 18.94
C LYS A 72 0.67 -5.67 18.95
N LEU A 73 0.40 -6.25 17.78
CA LEU A 73 -0.54 -7.35 17.60
C LEU A 73 0.16 -8.69 17.34
N ASP A 74 1.51 -8.73 17.40
CA ASP A 74 2.33 -9.89 17.06
C ASP A 74 1.97 -10.53 15.71
N LEU A 75 1.63 -9.71 14.72
CA LEU A 75 1.18 -10.14 13.39
C LEU A 75 2.33 -10.31 12.41
N ASP A 76 2.73 -11.55 12.13
CA ASP A 76 3.85 -11.84 11.24
C ASP A 76 3.43 -12.76 10.09
N ILE A 77 3.42 -12.24 8.86
CA ILE A 77 3.06 -12.99 7.64
C ILE A 77 3.94 -14.22 7.49
N ILE A 78 5.25 -14.08 7.73
CA ILE A 78 6.22 -15.14 7.50
C ILE A 78 6.00 -16.22 8.55
N ALA A 79 5.89 -15.84 9.83
CA ALA A 79 5.63 -16.80 10.89
C ALA A 79 4.29 -17.54 10.68
N MET A 80 3.24 -16.86 10.23
CA MET A 80 1.93 -17.46 9.97
C MET A 80 1.93 -18.41 8.76
N ILE A 81 2.63 -18.06 7.67
CA ILE A 81 2.74 -18.93 6.49
C ILE A 81 3.51 -20.21 6.83
N PHE A 82 4.59 -20.09 7.59
CA PHE A 82 5.46 -21.21 7.93
C PHE A 82 5.09 -21.91 9.24
N ASN A 83 3.98 -21.53 9.88
CA ASN A 83 3.54 -22.03 11.20
C ASN A 83 4.67 -22.01 12.24
N MET A 84 5.44 -20.93 12.26
CA MET A 84 6.52 -20.74 13.23
C MET A 84 5.91 -20.36 14.58
N ARG A 85 6.52 -20.87 15.66
CA ARG A 85 6.00 -20.72 17.02
C ARG A 85 6.13 -19.31 17.57
N GLU A 86 7.15 -18.58 17.12
CA GLU A 86 7.45 -17.23 17.58
C GLU A 86 7.74 -16.32 16.38
N PRO A 87 7.11 -15.14 16.33
CA PRO A 87 7.41 -14.14 15.32
C PRO A 87 8.77 -13.48 15.60
N SER A 88 9.58 -13.26 14.56
CA SER A 88 10.88 -12.61 14.71
C SER A 88 10.76 -11.10 14.47
N PHE A 89 11.63 -10.31 15.11
CA PHE A 89 11.67 -8.86 14.89
C PHE A 89 11.83 -8.49 13.40
N ILE A 90 12.71 -9.19 12.69
CA ILE A 90 13.00 -8.91 11.27
C ILE A 90 11.77 -9.23 10.41
N SER A 91 11.12 -10.37 10.64
CA SER A 91 9.94 -10.79 9.87
C SER A 91 8.71 -9.92 10.15
N MET A 92 8.56 -9.40 11.37
CA MET A 92 7.57 -8.37 11.70
C MET A 92 7.82 -7.06 10.94
N VAL A 93 9.07 -6.58 10.87
CA VAL A 93 9.42 -5.39 10.09
C VAL A 93 9.09 -5.59 8.61
N VAL A 94 9.46 -6.74 8.04
CA VAL A 94 9.14 -7.09 6.64
C VAL A 94 7.64 -7.14 6.43
N THR A 95 6.88 -7.70 7.38
CA THR A 95 5.41 -7.75 7.33
C THR A 95 4.81 -6.35 7.33
N GLY A 96 5.25 -5.46 8.23
CA GLY A 96 4.80 -4.07 8.28
C GLY A 96 5.10 -3.30 7.00
N LEU A 97 6.29 -3.49 6.42
CA LEU A 97 6.67 -2.91 5.13
C LEU A 97 5.85 -3.47 3.97
N PHE A 98 5.53 -4.76 3.98
CA PHE A 98 4.67 -5.38 2.98
C PHE A 98 3.25 -4.78 3.01
N ILE A 99 2.68 -4.61 4.20
CA ILE A 99 1.35 -3.99 4.38
C ILE A 99 1.34 -2.54 3.87
N ALA A 100 2.36 -1.75 4.22
CA ALA A 100 2.49 -0.36 3.79
C ALA A 100 2.84 -0.20 2.30
N GLY A 101 3.65 -1.13 1.77
CA GLY A 101 4.01 -1.18 0.36
C GLY A 101 2.86 -1.62 -0.53
N GLY A 102 2.05 -2.58 -0.06
CA GLY A 102 0.85 -3.07 -0.74
C GLY A 102 -0.16 -1.96 -1.02
N SER A 103 -0.50 -1.16 -0.01
CA SER A 103 -1.44 -0.03 -0.17
C SER A 103 -0.92 1.03 -1.15
N THR A 104 0.37 1.39 -1.04
CA THR A 104 0.99 2.39 -1.92
C THR A 104 1.12 1.89 -3.38
N GLY A 105 1.41 0.61 -3.57
CA GLY A 105 1.52 -0.04 -4.88
C GLY A 105 0.18 -0.13 -5.60
N ILE A 106 -0.88 -0.54 -4.88
CA ILE A 106 -2.25 -0.62 -5.40
C ILE A 106 -2.73 0.77 -5.83
N PHE A 107 -2.52 1.80 -5.01
CA PHE A 107 -2.87 3.18 -5.35
C PHE A 107 -2.16 3.66 -6.63
N LYS A 108 -0.84 3.41 -6.75
CA LYS A 108 -0.07 3.77 -7.96
C LYS A 108 -0.54 2.99 -9.19
N PHE A 109 -0.92 1.72 -9.05
CA PHE A 109 -1.46 0.91 -10.13
C PHE A 109 -2.79 1.48 -10.65
N PHE A 110 -3.76 1.76 -9.77
CA PHE A 110 -5.03 2.35 -10.18
C PHE A 110 -4.87 3.74 -10.80
N LYS A 111 -3.96 4.57 -10.27
CA LYS A 111 -3.64 5.88 -10.85
C LYS A 111 -3.07 5.74 -12.27
N ARG A 112 -2.19 4.77 -12.52
CA ARG A 112 -1.64 4.48 -13.85
C ARG A 112 -2.71 3.93 -14.80
N ALA A 113 -3.54 2.99 -14.36
CA ALA A 113 -4.62 2.43 -15.16
C ALA A 113 -5.64 3.50 -15.60
N ARG A 114 -5.96 4.45 -14.72
CA ARG A 114 -6.85 5.57 -15.04
C ARG A 114 -6.25 6.50 -16.10
N LYS A 115 -4.96 6.85 -15.96
CA LYS A 115 -4.24 7.66 -16.96
C LYS A 115 -4.19 6.96 -18.32
N LEU A 116 -3.96 5.64 -18.34
CA LEU A 116 -3.95 4.87 -19.58
C LEU A 116 -5.33 4.90 -20.27
N LYS A 117 -6.42 4.71 -19.52
CA LYS A 117 -7.79 4.84 -20.07
C LYS A 117 -8.05 6.23 -20.64
N GLN A 118 -7.58 7.27 -19.96
CA GLN A 118 -7.76 8.65 -20.40
C GLN A 118 -6.98 8.95 -21.69
N ALA A 119 -5.73 8.47 -21.79
CA ALA A 119 -4.93 8.57 -23.01
C ALA A 119 -5.56 7.83 -24.19
N ILE A 120 -6.10 6.63 -23.97
CA ILE A 120 -6.82 5.87 -25.02
C ILE A 120 -8.08 6.61 -25.47
N TYR A 121 -8.81 7.23 -24.54
CA TYR A 121 -10.00 8.01 -24.85
C TYR A 121 -9.66 9.27 -25.66
N GLU A 122 -8.64 10.03 -25.25
CA GLU A 122 -8.16 11.22 -25.97
C GLU A 122 -7.65 10.87 -27.37
N GLN A 123 -6.97 9.74 -27.53
CA GLN A 123 -6.54 9.24 -28.83
C GLN A 123 -7.73 8.88 -29.73
N LYS A 124 -8.74 8.20 -29.17
CA LYS A 124 -9.96 7.84 -29.91
C LYS A 124 -10.79 9.05 -30.33
N VAL A 125 -10.84 10.09 -29.50
CA VAL A 125 -11.50 11.36 -29.84
C VAL A 125 -10.75 12.07 -30.97
N ARG A 126 -9.40 12.11 -30.91
CA ARG A 126 -8.58 12.68 -32.00
C ARG A 126 -8.82 11.98 -33.33
N ASP A 127 -8.77 10.65 -33.37
CA ASP A 127 -8.97 9.90 -34.62
C ASP A 127 -10.36 10.15 -35.22
N ASN A 128 -11.42 10.27 -34.41
CA ASN A 128 -12.76 10.60 -34.91
C ASN A 128 -12.88 12.02 -35.48
N THR A 129 -12.17 13.01 -34.91
CA THR A 129 -12.14 14.38 -35.46
C THR A 129 -11.42 14.44 -36.81
N PHE A 130 -10.37 13.66 -37.03
CA PHE A 130 -9.66 13.63 -38.33
C PHE A 130 -10.47 12.96 -39.45
N VAL A 131 -11.42 12.06 -39.12
CA VAL A 131 -12.30 11.40 -40.11
C VAL A 131 -13.52 12.27 -40.48
N SER A 132 -13.77 13.37 -39.77
CA SER A 132 -14.96 14.21 -39.95
C SER A 132 -14.73 15.45 -40.83
N ASP A 133 -13.48 15.74 -41.20
CA ASP A 133 -13.07 16.92 -41.98
C ASP A 133 -12.79 16.61 -43.48
N ASP A 134 -13.06 15.38 -43.94
CA ASP A 134 -13.08 14.96 -45.36
C ASP A 134 -14.53 14.81 -45.87
#